data_AF-W6THY6-F1
#
_entry.id   AF-W6THY6-F1
#
_cell.length_a   1.000
_cell.length_b   1.000
_cell.length_c   1.000
_cell.angle_alpha   90.00
_cell.angle_beta   90.00
_cell.angle_gamma   90.00
#
_symmetry.space_group_name_H-M   'P 1'
#
loop_
_entity.id
_entity.type
_entity.pdbx_description
1 polymer ?
#
loop_
_entity_poly.entity_id
_entity_poly.type
_entity_poly.pdbx_seq_one_letter_code
_entity_poly.pdbx_strand_id
1 'polypeptide(L)' 'MELDDDGYISTQDIVKTSVNGVFSCGDVSNKLYAQAITAAAEGFLASVEVRNFLG' A
#
# COMPACT_ATOMS: atom_id res chain seq x y z
N MET A 1 12.19 -1.30 3.12
CA MET A 1 10.98 -0.51 2.82
C MET A 1 11.48 0.82 2.31
N GLU A 2 11.21 1.12 1.06
CA GLU A 2 11.60 2.36 0.40
C GLU A 2 10.54 3.43 0.62
N LEU A 3 11.01 4.66 0.79
CA LEU A 3 10.17 5.85 0.91
C LEU A 3 10.47 6.76 -0.27
N ASP A 4 9.50 7.57 -0.68
CA ASP A 4 9.76 8.70 -1.57
C ASP A 4 10.42 9.87 -0.82
N ASP A 5 10.78 10.93 -1.53
CA ASP A 5 11.45 12.11 -0.97
C ASP A 5 10.61 12.84 0.10
N ASP A 6 9.29 12.63 0.10
CA ASP A 6 8.33 13.22 1.04
C ASP A 6 8.07 12.30 2.25
N GLY A 7 8.67 11.09 2.29
CA GLY A 7 8.55 10.13 3.38
C GLY A 7 7.35 9.17 3.27
N TYR A 8 6.66 9.14 2.13
CA TYR A 8 5.57 8.19 1.88
C TYR A 8 6.12 6.82 1.45
N ILE A 9 5.42 5.75 1.80
CA ILE A 9 5.83 4.40 1.41
C ILE A 9 5.67 4.24 -0.10
N SER A 10 6.78 3.95 -0.78
CA SER A 10 6.75 3.64 -2.21
C SER A 10 6.14 2.27 -2.44
N THR A 11 5.07 2.23 -3.24
CA THR A 11 4.36 0.99 -3.61
C THR A 11 4.55 0.65 -5.09
N GLN A 12 4.70 -0.64 -5.36
CA GLN A 12 4.61 -1.25 -6.68
C GLN A 12 3.16 -1.68 -6.92
N ASP A 13 2.68 -1.48 -8.14
CA ASP A 13 1.26 -1.55 -8.51
C ASP A 13 0.40 -0.61 -7.67
N ILE A 14 -0.15 -1.10 -6.56
CA ILE A 14 -1.03 -0.35 -5.66
C ILE A 14 -0.61 -0.50 -4.20
N VAL A 15 -0.25 -1.72 -3.76
CA VAL A 15 -0.08 -2.02 -2.33
C VAL A 15 1.23 -2.73 -1.95
N LYS A 16 2.01 -3.21 -2.93
CA LYS A 16 3.22 -3.99 -2.65
C LYS A 16 4.38 -3.06 -2.33
N THR A 17 5.08 -3.28 -1.21
CA THR A 17 6.28 -2.50 -0.93
C THR A 17 7.52 -3.14 -1.56
N SER A 18 8.65 -2.44 -1.52
CA SER A 18 9.99 -3.00 -1.79
C SER A 18 10.36 -4.27 -0.98
N VAL A 19 9.64 -4.59 0.10
CA VAL A 19 9.92 -5.74 0.96
C VAL A 19 8.85 -6.81 0.72
N ASN A 20 9.27 -7.99 0.27
CA ASN A 20 8.37 -9.12 0.05
C ASN A 20 7.60 -9.48 1.33
N GLY A 21 6.28 -9.64 1.19
CA GLY A 21 5.38 -9.94 2.31
C GLY A 21 4.98 -8.71 3.14
N VAL A 22 5.45 -7.51 2.80
CA VAL A 22 5.03 -6.25 3.42
C VAL A 22 4.24 -5.42 2.42
N PHE A 23 3.05 -4.99 2.84
CA PHE A 23 2.09 -4.26 2.03
C PHE A 23 1.73 -2.94 2.71
N SER A 24 1.43 -1.91 1.92
CA SER A 24 1.01 -0.59 2.36
C SER A 24 -0.32 -0.21 1.73
N CYS A 25 -1.14 0.53 2.47
CA CYS A 25 -2.42 1.04 2.00
C CYS A 25 -2.82 2.32 2.74
N GLY A 26 -3.63 3.15 2.09
CA GLY A 26 -4.13 4.39 2.63
C GLY A 26 -3.11 5.52 2.57
N ASP A 27 -3.36 6.56 3.35
CA ASP A 27 -2.68 7.85 3.26
C ASP A 27 -1.15 7.75 3.43
N VAL A 28 -0.64 6.73 4.12
CA VAL A 28 0.80 6.48 4.30
C VAL A 28 1.54 6.15 2.98
N SER A 29 0.80 5.72 1.94
CA SER A 29 1.31 5.42 0.60
C SER A 29 0.65 6.24 -0.51
N ASN A 30 -0.40 7.01 -0.21
CA ASN A 30 -1.16 7.77 -1.20
C ASN A 30 -1.26 9.25 -0.84
N LYS A 31 -0.30 10.05 -1.33
CA LYS A 31 -0.28 11.51 -1.14
C LYS A 31 -1.28 12.29 -2.02
N LEU A 32 -1.81 11.68 -3.08
CA LEU A 32 -2.55 12.39 -4.12
C LEU A 32 -4.03 12.56 -3.77
N TYR A 33 -4.65 11.52 -3.21
CA TYR A 33 -6.09 11.49 -2.96
C TYR A 33 -6.41 11.65 -1.49
N ALA A 34 -5.72 10.93 -0.59
CA ALA A 34 -5.93 10.97 0.86
C ALA A 34 -7.43 11.06 1.27
N GLN A 35 -8.27 10.22 0.64
CA GLN A 35 -9.70 10.13 0.92
C GLN A 35 -10.02 8.81 1.60
N ALA A 36 -10.96 8.83 2.54
CA ALA A 36 -11.39 7.65 3.27
C ALA A 36 -11.82 6.49 2.34
N ILE A 37 -12.50 6.78 1.24
CA ILE A 37 -12.94 5.74 0.30
C ILE A 37 -11.78 5.08 -0.46
N THR A 38 -10.76 5.85 -0.83
CA THR A 38 -9.57 5.34 -1.51
C THR A 38 -8.74 4.49 -0.55
N ALA A 39 -8.55 4.96 0.68
CA ALA A 39 -7.85 4.21 1.72
C ALA A 39 -8.53 2.86 2.02
N ALA A 40 -9.87 2.84 2.07
CA ALA A 40 -10.63 1.61 2.26
C ALA A 40 -10.45 0.62 1.09
N ALA A 41 -10.47 1.11 -0.15
CA ALA A 41 -10.26 0.28 -1.34
C ALA A 41 -8.84 -0.32 -1.37
N GLU A 42 -7.82 0.48 -1.06
CA GLU A 42 -6.44 0.03 -0.94
C GLU A 42 -6.26 -1.00 0.18
N GLY A 43 -6.92 -0.82 1.32
CA GLY A 43 -6.90 -1.80 2.42
C GLY A 43 -7.47 -3.16 2.01
N PHE A 44 -8.53 -3.18 1.22
CA PHE A 44 -9.06 -4.42 0.63
C PHE A 44 -8.04 -5.07 -0.31
N LEU A 45 -7.41 -4.29 -1.19
CA LEU A 45 -6.38 -4.80 -2.11
C LEU A 45 -5.18 -5.39 -1.37
N ALA A 46 -4.70 -4.69 -0.34
CA ALA A 46 -3.63 -5.18 0.52
C ALA A 46 -4.01 -6.51 1.20
N SER A 47 -5.25 -6.64 1.69
CA SER A 47 -5.74 -7.89 2.27
C SER A 47 -5.76 -9.04 1.27
N VAL A 48 -6.11 -8.79 0.00
CA VAL A 48 -6.10 -9.82 -1.05
C VAL A 48 -4.67 -10.26 -1.36
N GLU A 49 -3.73 -9.32 -1.47
CA GLU A 49 -2.32 -9.63 -1.70
C GLU A 49 -1.67 -10.37 -0.53
N VAL A 50 -1.98 -9.99 0.71
CA VAL A 50 -1.56 -10.74 1.91
C VAL A 50 -2.06 -12.18 1.85
N ARG A 51 -3.33 -12.39 1.48
CA ARG A 51 -3.89 -13.73 1.33
C ARG A 51 -3.15 -14.53 0.27
N ASN A 52 -2.85 -13.92 -0.88
CA ASN A 52 -2.14 -14.56 -1.98
C ASN A 52 -0.67 -14.88 -1.63
N PHE A 53 -0.05 -14.09 -0.74
CA PHE A 53 1.32 -14.32 -0.29
C PHE A 53 1.43 -15.48 0.73
N LEU A 54 0.41 -15.64 1.58
CA LEU A 54 0.38 -16.68 2.63
C LEU A 54 -0.13 -18.03 2.15
N GLY A 55 -0.95 -18.06 1.09
CA GLY A 55 -1.47 -19.28 0.47
C GLY A 55 -0.52 -19.86 -0.56
#